data_AF-A0A9R1KX78-F1
#
_entry.id   AF-A0A9R1KX78-F1
#
_cell.length_a   1.000
_cell.length_b   1.000
_cell.length_c   1.000
_cell.angle_alpha   90.00
_cell.angle_beta   90.00
_cell.angle_gamma   90.00
#
_symmetry.space_group_name_H-M   'P 1'
#
loop_
_entity.id
_entity.type
_entity.pdbx_description
1 polymer ?
#
loop_
_entity_poly.entity_id
_entity_poly.type
_entity_poly.pdbx_seq_one_letter_code
_entity_poly.pdbx_strand_id
1 'polypeptide(L)'
;MAKCRLLLFLLLALLLPEARAASCHPDDLRALQGFAGNLSRGGVLLRAAWSGTMCCGWDGVGCDGATGRVTALRLPGRGLVGPIPGASLAGLARLEELDLGYNGLHIGRHHPSWIGELHHLSYLDLSDNSLPLYVKHNRSTLGRRLNELPNVITGTNNLVRSGRNNVVSGNDNTVIFGDENTVSGNNHAVVSGNNHVVSGSKHVVSGSRHGVTGSSSVVSGFNNGVSGINHVVSGSNNVVSGSNNVVSGMNHIVVGNNKVVSGA
;
A
#
# COMPACT_ATOMS: atom_id res chain seq x y z
N MET A 1 0.64 -34.52 -62.25
CA MET A 1 1.43 -34.09 -61.06
C MET A 1 0.78 -32.98 -60.22
N ALA A 2 -0.27 -32.28 -60.70
CA ALA A 2 -0.92 -31.19 -59.93
C ALA A 2 -1.83 -31.64 -58.77
N LYS A 3 -2.50 -32.80 -58.89
CA LYS A 3 -3.43 -33.30 -57.85
C LYS A 3 -2.74 -33.68 -56.52
N CYS A 4 -1.48 -34.14 -56.57
CA CYS A 4 -0.73 -34.55 -55.39
C CYS A 4 -0.23 -33.35 -54.57
N ARG A 5 0.10 -32.22 -55.23
CA ARG A 5 0.49 -30.97 -54.55
C ARG A 5 -0.69 -30.32 -53.84
N LEU A 6 -1.91 -30.39 -54.40
CA LEU A 6 -3.11 -29.84 -53.78
C LEU A 6 -3.48 -30.55 -52.46
N LEU A 7 -3.33 -31.89 -52.44
CA LEU A 7 -3.53 -32.71 -51.24
C LEU A 7 -2.48 -32.42 -50.15
N LEU A 8 -1.22 -32.16 -50.54
CA LEU A 8 -0.15 -31.80 -49.60
C LEU A 8 -0.38 -30.40 -48.98
N PHE A 9 -0.90 -29.44 -49.74
CA PHE A 9 -1.28 -28.12 -49.22
C PHE A 9 -2.50 -28.18 -48.28
N LEU A 10 -3.49 -29.03 -48.56
CA LEU A 10 -4.64 -29.28 -47.68
C LEU A 10 -4.23 -29.99 -46.38
N LEU A 11 -3.27 -30.92 -46.42
CA LEU A 11 -2.71 -31.55 -45.22
C LEU A 11 -1.84 -30.60 -44.38
N LEU A 12 -1.08 -29.67 -44.99
CA LEU A 12 -0.30 -28.66 -44.25
C LEU A 12 -1.20 -27.64 -43.53
N ALA A 13 -2.37 -27.33 -44.10
CA ALA A 13 -3.35 -26.44 -43.47
C ALA A 13 -4.01 -27.05 -42.21
N LEU A 14 -4.06 -28.39 -42.11
CA LEU A 14 -4.55 -29.14 -40.93
C LEU A 14 -3.49 -29.29 -39.82
N LEU A 15 -2.22 -28.98 -40.10
CA LEU A 15 -1.10 -29.02 -39.16
C LEU A 15 -0.75 -27.66 -38.56
N LEU A 16 -1.36 -26.58 -39.06
CA LEU A 16 -1.34 -25.31 -38.36
C LEU A 16 -2.20 -25.50 -37.10
N PRO A 17 -1.70 -25.22 -35.89
CA PRO A 17 -2.59 -25.05 -34.76
C PRO A 17 -3.60 -24.00 -35.22
N GLU A 18 -4.90 -24.33 -35.19
CA GLU A 18 -5.89 -23.26 -35.18
C GLU A 18 -5.40 -22.31 -34.09
N ALA A 19 -4.94 -21.12 -34.48
CA ALA A 19 -4.80 -20.02 -33.55
C ALA A 19 -6.24 -19.69 -33.18
N ARG A 20 -6.82 -20.53 -32.31
CA ARG A 20 -8.04 -20.24 -31.61
C ARG A 20 -7.68 -18.97 -30.88
N ALA A 21 -8.16 -17.84 -31.39
CA ALA A 21 -8.21 -16.62 -30.62
C ALA A 21 -8.85 -17.05 -29.31
N ALA A 22 -8.02 -17.13 -28.25
CA ALA A 22 -8.41 -17.84 -27.04
C ALA A 22 -9.66 -17.13 -26.55
N SER A 23 -10.80 -17.82 -26.66
CA SER A 23 -12.06 -17.27 -26.22
C SER A 23 -11.89 -16.99 -24.74
N CYS A 24 -12.21 -15.77 -24.33
CA CYS A 24 -12.11 -15.38 -22.93
C CYS A 24 -12.86 -16.39 -22.07
N HIS A 25 -12.24 -16.82 -20.97
CA HIS A 25 -12.95 -17.67 -20.03
C HIS A 25 -14.21 -16.95 -19.54
N PRO A 26 -15.39 -17.62 -19.51
CA PRO A 26 -16.66 -16.95 -19.20
C PRO A 26 -16.69 -16.21 -17.86
N ASP A 27 -16.00 -16.73 -16.85
CA ASP A 27 -15.90 -16.08 -15.55
C ASP A 27 -15.02 -14.83 -15.57
N ASP A 28 -13.93 -14.85 -16.35
CA ASP A 28 -13.05 -13.69 -16.50
C ASP A 28 -13.73 -12.61 -17.36
N LEU A 29 -14.50 -13.01 -18.38
CA LEU A 29 -15.35 -12.11 -19.16
C LEU A 29 -16.34 -11.39 -18.26
N ARG A 30 -17.04 -12.13 -17.39
CA ARG A 30 -18.01 -11.58 -16.43
C ARG A 30 -17.33 -10.65 -15.43
N ALA A 31 -16.15 -11.03 -14.93
CA ALA A 31 -15.34 -10.23 -14.03
C ALA A 31 -14.93 -8.89 -14.68
N LEU A 32 -14.41 -8.90 -15.90
CA LEU A 32 -14.02 -7.68 -16.63
C LEU A 32 -15.21 -6.78 -16.94
N GLN A 33 -16.34 -7.35 -17.36
CA GLN A 33 -17.58 -6.59 -17.57
C GLN A 33 -18.07 -5.94 -16.27
N GLY A 34 -18.03 -6.68 -15.15
CA GLY A 34 -18.34 -6.14 -13.83
C GLY A 34 -17.37 -5.06 -13.37
N PHE A 35 -16.07 -5.21 -13.67
CA PHE A 35 -15.04 -4.22 -13.38
C PHE A 35 -15.34 -2.90 -14.10
N ALA A 36 -15.53 -2.94 -15.42
CA ALA A 36 -15.86 -1.75 -16.19
C ALA A 36 -17.24 -1.17 -15.83
N GLY A 37 -18.22 -2.02 -15.49
CA GLY A 37 -19.56 -1.66 -15.02
C GLY A 37 -19.58 -0.77 -13.78
N ASN A 38 -18.65 -1.00 -12.85
CA ASN A 38 -18.60 -0.32 -11.56
C ASN A 38 -17.79 0.98 -11.57
N LEU A 39 -17.28 1.40 -12.73
CA LEU A 39 -16.42 2.57 -12.87
C LEU A 39 -17.06 3.66 -13.73
N SER A 40 -16.74 4.91 -13.39
CA SER A 40 -17.14 6.12 -14.10
C SER A 40 -15.98 6.72 -14.90
N ARG A 41 -16.27 7.76 -15.70
CA ARG A 41 -15.33 8.40 -16.65
C ARG A 41 -14.66 7.39 -17.59
N GLY A 42 -13.39 7.07 -17.38
CA GLY A 42 -12.68 6.05 -18.15
C GLY A 42 -13.40 4.70 -18.17
N GLY A 43 -14.14 4.35 -17.11
CA GLY A 43 -14.99 3.15 -17.09
C GLY A 43 -16.08 3.13 -18.17
N VAL A 44 -16.62 4.30 -18.55
CA VAL A 44 -17.59 4.41 -19.66
C VAL A 44 -16.93 4.06 -20.99
N LEU A 45 -15.69 4.54 -21.20
CA LEU A 45 -14.90 4.25 -22.40
C LEU A 45 -14.53 2.77 -22.47
N LEU A 46 -14.15 2.17 -21.33
CA LEU A 46 -13.90 0.73 -21.27
C LEU A 46 -15.13 -0.08 -21.68
N ARG A 47 -16.34 0.23 -21.20
CA ARG A 47 -17.55 -0.50 -21.61
C ARG A 47 -17.87 -0.39 -23.10
N ALA A 48 -17.52 0.72 -23.73
CA ALA A 48 -17.69 0.89 -25.17
C ALA A 48 -16.65 0.09 -25.96
N ALA A 49 -15.39 0.07 -25.50
CA ALA A 49 -14.29 -0.64 -26.16
C ALA A 49 -14.34 -2.15 -25.92
N TRP A 50 -14.67 -2.57 -24.70
CA TRP A 50 -14.75 -3.96 -24.27
C TRP A 50 -16.11 -4.57 -24.66
N SER A 51 -16.25 -4.83 -25.95
CA SER A 51 -17.45 -5.42 -26.54
C SER A 51 -17.21 -6.85 -27.01
N GLY A 52 -18.27 -7.66 -27.02
CA GLY A 52 -18.23 -9.07 -27.43
C GLY A 52 -17.69 -10.02 -26.36
N THR A 53 -17.27 -11.22 -26.79
CA THR A 53 -16.82 -12.31 -25.91
C THR A 53 -15.31 -12.57 -25.96
N MET A 54 -14.58 -11.84 -26.81
CA MET A 54 -13.15 -12.03 -27.04
C MET A 54 -12.32 -11.07 -26.17
N CYS A 55 -12.44 -11.19 -24.84
CA CYS A 55 -11.77 -10.27 -23.90
C CYS A 55 -10.24 -10.27 -24.00
N CYS A 56 -9.62 -11.37 -24.43
CA CYS A 56 -8.18 -11.48 -24.57
C CYS A 56 -7.60 -10.61 -25.71
N GLY A 57 -8.45 -10.02 -26.55
CA GLY A 57 -8.07 -9.01 -27.53
C GLY A 57 -8.38 -7.57 -27.08
N TRP A 58 -8.91 -7.38 -25.87
CA TRP A 58 -9.21 -6.06 -25.36
C TRP A 58 -7.95 -5.34 -24.92
N ASP A 59 -7.91 -4.05 -25.21
CA ASP A 59 -6.81 -3.19 -24.79
C ASP A 59 -6.64 -3.20 -23.26
N GLY A 60 -5.40 -3.45 -22.81
CA GLY A 60 -5.05 -3.61 -21.41
C GLY A 60 -5.28 -5.01 -20.81
N VAL A 61 -5.86 -5.98 -21.54
CA VAL A 61 -6.11 -7.34 -21.04
C VAL A 61 -5.07 -8.31 -21.61
N GLY A 62 -4.34 -8.99 -20.73
CA GLY A 62 -3.45 -10.10 -21.07
C GLY A 62 -4.06 -11.44 -20.63
N CYS A 63 -3.95 -12.46 -21.47
CA CYS A 63 -4.43 -13.80 -21.19
C CYS A 63 -3.34 -14.86 -21.37
N ASP A 64 -3.50 -15.97 -20.66
CA ASP A 64 -2.82 -17.22 -20.98
C ASP A 64 -3.36 -17.79 -22.30
N GLY A 65 -2.45 -18.02 -23.26
CA GLY A 65 -2.81 -18.44 -24.62
C GLY A 65 -3.39 -19.85 -24.72
N ALA A 66 -3.16 -20.71 -23.72
CA ALA A 66 -3.66 -22.08 -23.71
C ALA A 66 -5.05 -22.20 -23.07
N THR A 67 -5.31 -21.46 -21.99
CA THR A 67 -6.52 -21.58 -21.18
C THR A 67 -7.53 -20.46 -21.41
N GLY A 68 -7.13 -19.36 -22.05
CA GLY A 68 -7.96 -18.16 -22.24
C GLY A 68 -8.28 -17.44 -20.92
N ARG A 69 -7.52 -17.72 -19.85
CA ARG A 69 -7.66 -17.07 -18.55
C ARG A 69 -6.90 -15.76 -18.52
N VAL A 70 -7.47 -14.75 -17.89
CA VAL A 70 -6.84 -13.43 -17.74
C VAL A 70 -5.70 -13.51 -16.73
N THR A 71 -4.50 -13.16 -17.17
CA THR A 71 -3.27 -13.14 -16.35
C THR A 71 -2.77 -11.72 -16.09
N ALA A 72 -3.16 -10.74 -16.92
CA ALA A 72 -2.77 -9.35 -16.71
C ALA A 72 -3.92 -8.39 -16.98
N LEU A 73 -4.04 -7.36 -16.14
CA LEU A 73 -4.90 -6.21 -16.36
C LEU A 73 -4.09 -4.92 -16.16
N ARG A 74 -3.79 -4.23 -17.27
CA ARG A 74 -2.94 -3.03 -17.31
C ARG A 74 -3.71 -1.84 -17.86
N LEU A 75 -4.11 -0.94 -16.99
CA LEU A 75 -4.92 0.23 -17.30
C LEU A 75 -4.38 1.52 -16.64
N PRO A 76 -3.07 1.82 -16.70
CA PRO A 76 -2.54 3.05 -16.12
C PRO A 76 -3.08 4.27 -16.88
N GLY A 77 -3.36 5.36 -16.18
CA GLY A 77 -3.69 6.65 -16.82
C GLY A 77 -5.00 6.69 -17.59
N ARG A 78 -5.91 5.71 -17.40
CA ARG A 78 -7.15 5.59 -18.19
C ARG A 78 -8.28 6.48 -17.71
N GLY A 79 -8.05 7.33 -16.71
CA GLY A 79 -9.06 8.21 -16.14
C GLY A 79 -10.22 7.44 -15.48
N LEU A 80 -9.94 6.25 -14.95
CA LEU A 80 -10.92 5.44 -14.22
C LEU A 80 -11.28 6.12 -12.90
N VAL A 81 -12.57 6.31 -12.61
CA VAL A 81 -13.02 6.96 -11.38
C VAL A 81 -14.08 6.15 -10.67
N GLY A 82 -13.92 5.95 -9.37
CA GLY A 82 -14.88 5.23 -8.51
C GLY A 82 -14.20 4.28 -7.53
N PRO A 83 -14.98 3.48 -6.79
CA PRO A 83 -14.42 2.48 -5.90
C PRO A 83 -13.70 1.38 -6.69
N ILE A 84 -12.56 0.89 -6.20
CA ILE A 84 -11.92 -0.30 -6.77
C ILE A 84 -12.93 -1.46 -6.78
N PRO A 85 -13.27 -2.05 -7.95
CA PRO A 85 -14.24 -3.15 -8.07
C PRO A 85 -13.68 -4.49 -7.57
N GLY A 86 -13.40 -4.59 -6.26
CA GLY A 86 -12.71 -5.72 -5.65
C GLY A 86 -13.35 -7.10 -5.92
N ALA A 87 -14.68 -7.19 -5.86
CA ALA A 87 -15.39 -8.44 -6.14
C ALA A 87 -15.22 -8.91 -7.59
N SER A 88 -15.14 -7.96 -8.53
CA SER A 88 -14.86 -8.27 -9.94
C SER A 88 -13.41 -8.72 -10.10
N LEU A 89 -12.46 -8.02 -9.47
CA LEU A 89 -11.04 -8.37 -9.53
C LEU A 89 -10.76 -9.76 -8.96
N ALA A 90 -11.37 -10.10 -7.82
CA ALA A 90 -11.28 -11.44 -7.22
C ALA A 90 -11.77 -12.57 -8.15
N GLY A 91 -12.66 -12.27 -9.09
CA GLY A 91 -13.10 -13.23 -10.10
C GLY A 91 -12.01 -13.60 -11.11
N LEU A 92 -10.97 -12.78 -11.25
CA LEU A 92 -9.82 -13.03 -12.12
C LEU A 92 -8.83 -13.97 -11.42
N ALA A 93 -9.22 -15.23 -11.23
CA ALA A 93 -8.51 -16.17 -10.36
C ALA A 93 -7.08 -16.55 -10.80
N ARG A 94 -6.66 -16.17 -12.02
CA ARG A 94 -5.31 -16.38 -12.56
C ARG A 94 -4.53 -15.08 -12.75
N LEU A 95 -5.01 -13.98 -12.18
CA LEU A 95 -4.37 -12.68 -12.34
C LEU A 95 -2.99 -12.69 -11.67
N GLU A 96 -1.97 -12.38 -12.46
CA GLU A 96 -0.56 -12.30 -12.07
C GLU A 96 -0.09 -10.85 -12.01
N GLU A 97 -0.66 -9.98 -12.84
CA GLU A 97 -0.29 -8.56 -12.92
C GLU A 97 -1.52 -7.65 -12.92
N LEU A 98 -1.55 -6.71 -11.99
CA LEU A 98 -2.56 -5.67 -11.91
C LEU A 98 -1.90 -4.28 -11.87
N ASP A 99 -2.07 -3.52 -12.93
CA ASP A 99 -1.64 -2.11 -13.01
C ASP A 99 -2.87 -1.22 -13.23
N LEU A 100 -3.21 -0.44 -12.22
CA LEU A 100 -4.25 0.58 -12.25
C LEU A 100 -3.70 1.96 -11.88
N GLY A 101 -2.39 2.19 -12.03
CA GLY A 101 -1.74 3.44 -11.63
C GLY A 101 -2.31 4.69 -12.33
N TYR A 102 -2.07 5.87 -11.78
CA TYR A 102 -2.42 7.16 -12.41
C TYR A 102 -3.92 7.28 -12.77
N ASN A 103 -4.81 6.82 -11.91
CA ASN A 103 -6.26 6.89 -12.10
C ASN A 103 -6.93 7.71 -10.97
N GLY A 104 -8.27 7.77 -10.94
CA GLY A 104 -9.05 8.40 -9.86
C GLY A 104 -9.80 7.37 -9.01
N LEU A 105 -9.20 6.20 -8.79
CA LEU A 105 -9.83 5.12 -8.02
C LEU A 105 -9.71 5.36 -6.52
N HIS A 106 -10.70 4.94 -5.74
CA HIS A 106 -10.68 5.03 -4.28
C HIS A 106 -11.10 3.71 -3.62
N ILE A 107 -10.93 3.62 -2.31
CA ILE A 107 -11.43 2.49 -1.54
C ILE A 107 -12.95 2.55 -1.45
N GLY A 108 -13.61 1.43 -1.74
CA GLY A 108 -15.05 1.26 -1.55
C GLY A 108 -15.43 1.10 -0.06
N ARG A 109 -16.72 0.89 0.24
CA ARG A 109 -17.18 0.79 1.64
C ARG A 109 -16.70 -0.47 2.39
N HIS A 110 -16.10 -1.43 1.69
CA HIS A 110 -15.63 -2.71 2.24
C HIS A 110 -14.10 -2.77 2.24
N HIS A 111 -13.51 -3.41 3.27
CA HIS A 111 -12.07 -3.70 3.39
C HIS A 111 -11.57 -4.41 2.11
N PRO A 112 -10.31 -4.22 1.66
CA PRO A 112 -9.85 -4.76 0.38
C PRO A 112 -9.44 -6.24 0.56
N SER A 113 -10.36 -7.07 1.07
CA SER A 113 -10.14 -8.51 1.25
C SER A 113 -9.83 -9.22 -0.06
N TRP A 114 -10.30 -8.65 -1.17
CA TRP A 114 -10.05 -9.12 -2.54
C TRP A 114 -8.55 -9.27 -2.86
N ILE A 115 -7.66 -8.47 -2.26
CA ILE A 115 -6.21 -8.63 -2.46
C ILE A 115 -5.74 -10.01 -1.97
N GLY A 116 -6.32 -10.50 -0.86
CA GLY A 116 -5.99 -11.82 -0.31
C GLY A 116 -6.55 -12.99 -1.14
N GLU A 117 -7.48 -12.73 -2.05
CA GLU A 117 -8.11 -13.73 -2.94
C GLU A 117 -7.34 -13.87 -4.27
N LEU A 118 -6.44 -12.92 -4.58
CA LEU A 118 -5.59 -12.95 -5.77
C LEU A 118 -4.30 -13.76 -5.53
N HIS A 119 -4.45 -15.08 -5.42
CA HIS A 119 -3.36 -15.98 -5.01
C HIS A 119 -2.17 -16.07 -5.98
N HIS A 120 -2.33 -15.64 -7.23
CA HIS A 120 -1.29 -15.67 -8.25
C HIS A 120 -0.64 -14.30 -8.51
N LEU A 121 -1.09 -13.25 -7.82
CA LEU A 121 -0.65 -11.88 -8.06
C LEU A 121 0.83 -11.72 -7.67
N SER A 122 1.63 -11.27 -8.64
CA SER A 122 3.07 -11.03 -8.50
C SER A 122 3.43 -9.55 -8.68
N TYR A 123 2.59 -8.79 -9.37
CA TYR A 123 2.75 -7.36 -9.58
C TYR A 123 1.45 -6.61 -9.28
N LEU A 124 1.54 -5.56 -8.46
CA LEU A 124 0.43 -4.69 -8.11
C LEU A 124 0.88 -3.22 -8.13
N ASP A 125 0.32 -2.44 -9.04
CA ASP A 125 0.47 -0.99 -9.08
C ASP A 125 -0.90 -0.32 -8.92
N LEU A 126 -1.05 0.42 -7.83
CA LEU A 126 -2.21 1.28 -7.53
C LEU A 126 -1.79 2.73 -7.28
N SER A 127 -0.57 3.10 -7.66
CA SER A 127 0.02 4.43 -7.44
C SER A 127 -0.82 5.55 -8.08
N ASP A 128 -0.67 6.77 -7.57
CA ASP A 128 -1.33 7.96 -8.12
C ASP A 128 -2.84 7.78 -8.39
N ASN A 129 -3.53 7.18 -7.42
CA ASN A 129 -4.98 7.08 -7.37
C ASN A 129 -5.59 7.98 -6.28
N SER A 130 -6.91 8.16 -6.30
CA SER A 130 -7.67 8.80 -5.21
C SER A 130 -7.91 7.87 -4.00
N LEU A 131 -6.98 6.94 -3.74
CA LEU A 131 -7.07 6.06 -2.60
C LEU A 131 -6.85 6.90 -1.34
N PRO A 132 -7.81 6.93 -0.40
CA PRO A 132 -7.50 7.45 0.92
C PRO A 132 -6.28 6.68 1.45
N LEU A 133 -5.27 7.37 1.99
CA LEU A 133 -4.26 6.75 2.85
C LEU A 133 -5.05 5.96 3.91
N TYR A 134 -5.06 4.62 3.82
CA TYR A 134 -5.99 3.77 4.55
C TYR A 134 -5.91 4.03 6.07
N VAL A 135 -7.02 4.53 6.63
CA VAL A 135 -7.36 4.36 8.03
C VAL A 135 -8.73 3.67 8.08
N LYS A 136 -8.76 2.53 8.74
CA LYS A 136 -9.90 1.59 8.86
C LYS A 136 -11.14 2.29 9.44
N HIS A 137 -12.16 2.53 8.62
CA HIS A 137 -13.53 2.76 9.09
C HIS A 137 -14.40 1.56 8.72
N ASN A 138 -14.73 0.72 9.70
CA ASN A 138 -15.84 -0.23 9.58
C ASN A 138 -16.99 0.28 10.45
N ARG A 139 -18.01 0.90 9.82
CA ARG A 139 -19.23 1.39 10.48
C ARG A 139 -20.41 0.45 10.17
N SER A 140 -20.32 -0.82 10.57
CA SER A 140 -21.48 -1.73 10.60
C SER A 140 -21.69 -2.44 11.94
N THR A 141 -20.92 -2.10 12.98
CA THR A 141 -21.27 -2.47 14.37
C THR A 141 -21.39 -1.22 15.23
N LEU A 142 -22.46 -0.45 15.00
CA LEU A 142 -23.10 0.31 16.08
C LEU A 142 -23.50 -0.72 17.15
N GLY A 143 -22.59 -1.01 18.09
CA GLY A 143 -22.89 -1.97 19.16
C GLY A 143 -21.70 -2.54 19.95
N ARG A 144 -20.43 -2.41 19.52
CA ARG A 144 -19.31 -2.96 20.32
C ARG A 144 -18.10 -2.01 20.40
N ARG A 145 -18.06 -1.32 21.55
CA ARG A 145 -16.92 -0.69 22.27
C ARG A 145 -16.22 0.53 21.63
N LEU A 146 -16.34 1.65 22.34
CA LEU A 146 -15.62 2.94 22.18
C LEU A 146 -14.10 2.85 22.44
N ASN A 147 -13.45 1.71 22.19
CA ASN A 147 -12.08 1.45 22.69
C ASN A 147 -11.03 1.23 21.58
N GLU A 148 -11.33 1.55 20.32
CA GLU A 148 -10.37 1.50 19.21
C GLU A 148 -10.40 2.83 18.43
N LEU A 149 -9.63 3.83 18.88
CA LEU A 149 -9.49 5.10 18.17
C LEU A 149 -8.62 4.91 16.90
N PRO A 150 -9.07 5.38 15.72
CA PRO A 150 -8.31 5.29 14.47
C PRO A 150 -7.06 6.20 14.47
N ASN A 151 -6.09 5.91 13.60
CA ASN A 151 -4.93 6.80 13.37
C ASN A 151 -5.34 8.05 12.56
N VAL A 152 -4.72 9.19 12.80
CA VAL A 152 -4.87 10.43 12.01
C VAL A 152 -3.57 10.65 11.25
N ILE A 153 -3.57 10.53 9.92
CA ILE A 153 -2.37 10.67 9.08
C ILE A 153 -2.59 11.80 8.07
N THR A 154 -1.73 12.82 8.06
CA THR A 154 -1.80 13.99 7.16
C THR A 154 -0.44 14.31 6.53
N GLY A 155 -0.37 15.01 5.40
CA GLY A 155 0.89 15.29 4.68
C GLY A 155 1.26 14.20 3.65
N THR A 156 2.52 14.08 3.24
CA THR A 156 2.97 13.16 2.18
C THR A 156 3.78 11.97 2.73
N ASN A 157 3.67 10.79 2.10
CA ASN A 157 4.48 9.60 2.40
C ASN A 157 4.56 9.18 3.87
N ASN A 158 3.50 9.44 4.65
CA ASN A 158 3.43 8.98 6.04
C ASN A 158 2.77 7.59 6.13
N LEU A 159 3.37 6.69 6.90
CA LEU A 159 2.95 5.30 7.02
C LEU A 159 2.79 4.90 8.49
N VAL A 160 1.66 4.27 8.83
CA VAL A 160 1.51 3.51 10.09
C VAL A 160 1.25 2.06 9.72
N ARG A 161 2.21 1.17 10.00
CA ARG A 161 2.15 -0.25 9.60
C ARG A 161 1.30 -1.08 10.56
N SER A 162 1.33 -0.79 11.86
CA SER A 162 0.52 -1.47 12.88
C SER A 162 0.33 -0.60 14.13
N GLY A 163 -0.90 -0.54 14.64
CA GLY A 163 -1.28 0.20 15.86
C GLY A 163 -2.40 1.22 15.67
N ARG A 164 -2.83 1.85 16.76
CA ARG A 164 -4.08 2.64 16.92
C ARG A 164 -3.82 4.01 17.55
N ASN A 165 -4.72 4.96 17.33
CA ASN A 165 -4.68 6.30 17.93
C ASN A 165 -3.37 7.10 17.69
N ASN A 166 -2.65 6.84 16.61
CA ASN A 166 -1.47 7.62 16.25
C ASN A 166 -1.87 8.86 15.46
N VAL A 167 -1.23 10.01 15.70
CA VAL A 167 -1.34 11.23 14.92
C VAL A 167 -0.02 11.45 14.18
N VAL A 168 0.01 11.29 12.87
CA VAL A 168 1.22 11.42 12.03
C VAL A 168 1.02 12.51 10.99
N SER A 169 1.87 13.54 10.98
CA SER A 169 1.79 14.68 10.06
C SER A 169 3.14 15.06 9.46
N GLY A 170 3.16 15.63 8.26
CA GLY A 170 4.39 16.10 7.60
C GLY A 170 4.80 15.21 6.44
N ASN A 171 6.09 14.94 6.24
CA ASN A 171 6.57 14.16 5.08
C ASN A 171 7.43 12.95 5.50
N ASP A 172 7.26 11.81 4.85
CA ASP A 172 8.11 10.61 4.97
C ASP A 172 8.23 10.03 6.40
N ASN A 173 7.19 10.13 7.24
CA ASN A 173 7.22 9.58 8.60
C ASN A 173 6.65 8.17 8.67
N THR A 174 7.36 7.24 9.32
CA THR A 174 6.93 5.84 9.48
C THR A 174 6.76 5.48 10.95
N VAL A 175 5.61 4.89 11.30
CA VAL A 175 5.36 4.20 12.57
C VAL A 175 5.15 2.71 12.27
N ILE A 176 6.06 1.84 12.70
CA ILE A 176 6.03 0.41 12.33
C ILE A 176 5.09 -0.36 13.27
N PHE A 177 5.26 -0.21 14.59
CA PHE A 177 4.42 -0.83 15.60
C PHE A 177 4.20 0.15 16.77
N GLY A 178 2.97 0.57 17.04
CA GLY A 178 2.75 1.48 18.16
C GLY A 178 1.38 2.09 18.25
N ASP A 179 0.92 2.31 19.47
CA ASP A 179 -0.34 2.98 19.79
C ASP A 179 -0.08 4.39 20.38
N GLU A 180 -0.97 5.34 20.13
CA GLU A 180 -1.00 6.65 20.83
C GLU A 180 0.23 7.55 20.58
N ASN A 181 0.91 7.42 19.44
CA ASN A 181 2.05 8.29 19.12
C ASN A 181 1.63 9.55 18.36
N THR A 182 2.21 10.70 18.69
CA THR A 182 2.12 11.95 17.90
C THR A 182 3.46 12.19 17.21
N VAL A 183 3.50 12.14 15.88
CA VAL A 183 4.71 12.29 15.06
C VAL A 183 4.49 13.41 14.05
N SER A 184 5.29 14.48 14.09
CA SER A 184 5.12 15.63 13.19
C SER A 184 6.45 16.13 12.65
N GLY A 185 6.66 16.09 11.34
CA GLY A 185 7.91 16.58 10.77
C GLY A 185 8.32 15.83 9.52
N ASN A 186 9.63 15.63 9.34
CA ASN A 186 10.17 15.02 8.14
C ASN A 186 11.06 13.80 8.45
N ASN A 187 10.79 12.67 7.79
CA ASN A 187 11.66 11.50 7.79
C ASN A 187 11.89 10.90 9.20
N HIS A 188 10.84 10.81 10.03
CA HIS A 188 10.90 10.10 11.31
C HIS A 188 10.65 8.60 11.15
N ALA A 189 11.33 7.77 11.94
CA ALA A 189 11.05 6.33 12.07
C ALA A 189 10.76 5.96 13.52
N VAL A 190 9.49 5.72 13.85
CA VAL A 190 9.08 5.11 15.12
C VAL A 190 9.00 3.60 14.93
N VAL A 191 9.99 2.89 15.43
CA VAL A 191 10.20 1.45 15.12
C VAL A 191 9.28 0.56 15.94
N SER A 192 9.15 0.82 17.25
CA SER A 192 8.27 0.05 18.13
C SER A 192 8.04 0.83 19.41
N GLY A 193 6.81 1.24 19.72
CA GLY A 193 6.53 1.93 20.97
C GLY A 193 5.24 2.72 21.03
N ASN A 194 4.86 3.13 22.23
CA ASN A 194 3.59 3.81 22.49
C ASN A 194 3.78 5.16 23.17
N ASN A 195 2.80 6.06 23.00
CA ASN A 195 2.76 7.34 23.71
C ASN A 195 3.96 8.27 23.45
N HIS A 196 4.60 8.19 22.29
CA HIS A 196 5.67 9.13 21.92
C HIS A 196 5.12 10.46 21.39
N VAL A 197 5.82 11.55 21.66
CA VAL A 197 5.64 12.85 21.00
C VAL A 197 6.94 13.17 20.28
N VAL A 198 6.96 13.05 18.96
CA VAL A 198 8.13 13.21 18.11
C VAL A 198 7.89 14.36 17.15
N SER A 199 8.81 15.34 17.12
CA SER A 199 8.74 16.46 16.19
C SER A 199 10.10 16.83 15.62
N GLY A 200 10.15 17.40 14.41
CA GLY A 200 11.39 17.88 13.79
C GLY A 200 11.82 17.04 12.58
N SER A 201 13.03 16.45 12.60
CA SER A 201 13.46 15.62 11.47
C SER A 201 14.39 14.45 11.82
N LYS A 202 14.33 13.36 11.05
CA LYS A 202 15.32 12.25 11.07
C LYS A 202 15.52 11.57 12.43
N HIS A 203 14.46 11.47 13.23
CA HIS A 203 14.51 10.76 14.51
C HIS A 203 14.24 9.26 14.34
N VAL A 204 14.94 8.41 15.09
CA VAL A 204 14.61 6.99 15.25
C VAL A 204 14.19 6.76 16.70
N VAL A 205 12.93 6.38 16.92
CA VAL A 205 12.35 6.28 18.27
C VAL A 205 11.77 4.90 18.52
N SER A 206 12.03 4.34 19.69
CA SER A 206 11.46 3.08 20.17
C SER A 206 11.21 3.15 21.68
N GLY A 207 10.42 2.24 22.26
CA GLY A 207 10.16 2.20 23.69
C GLY A 207 8.80 2.80 24.07
N SER A 208 8.74 3.69 25.06
CA SER A 208 7.46 4.33 25.45
C SER A 208 7.64 5.71 26.07
N ARG A 209 6.65 6.59 25.86
CA ARG A 209 6.54 7.92 26.53
C ARG A 209 7.70 8.89 26.28
N HIS A 210 8.31 8.86 25.10
CA HIS A 210 9.39 9.81 24.77
C HIS A 210 8.84 11.14 24.25
N GLY A 211 9.45 12.24 24.68
CA GLY A 211 9.31 13.54 24.03
C GLY A 211 10.58 13.85 23.25
N VAL A 212 10.54 13.83 21.92
CA VAL A 212 11.72 13.98 21.06
C VAL A 212 11.52 15.14 20.10
N THR A 213 12.39 16.13 20.16
CA THR A 213 12.39 17.29 19.25
C THR A 213 13.78 17.57 18.67
N GLY A 214 13.82 18.32 17.58
CA GLY A 214 15.07 18.74 16.93
C GLY A 214 15.42 17.89 15.72
N SER A 215 16.64 17.34 15.64
CA SER A 215 17.02 16.52 14.49
C SER A 215 18.01 15.38 14.75
N SER A 216 17.88 14.30 13.98
CA SER A 216 18.88 13.22 13.87
C SER A 216 19.18 12.44 15.15
N SER A 217 18.26 12.42 16.12
CA SER A 217 18.43 11.68 17.38
C SER A 217 17.85 10.26 17.34
N VAL A 218 18.54 9.31 17.99
CA VAL A 218 18.08 7.94 18.25
C VAL A 218 17.69 7.83 19.72
N VAL A 219 16.44 7.47 19.99
CA VAL A 219 15.88 7.41 21.36
C VAL A 219 15.21 6.07 21.61
N SER A 220 15.53 5.45 22.75
CA SER A 220 14.96 4.18 23.19
C SER A 220 14.69 4.17 24.70
N GLY A 221 13.95 3.17 25.19
CA GLY A 221 13.69 2.97 26.62
C GLY A 221 12.35 3.55 27.08
N PHE A 222 12.34 4.26 28.22
CA PHE A 222 11.10 4.77 28.81
C PHE A 222 11.19 6.23 29.26
N ASN A 223 10.24 7.08 28.85
CA ASN A 223 10.06 8.42 29.42
C ASN A 223 11.27 9.38 29.31
N ASN A 224 12.08 9.25 28.26
CA ASN A 224 13.15 10.19 27.95
C ASN A 224 12.64 11.45 27.22
N GLY A 225 13.11 12.63 27.64
CA GLY A 225 12.92 13.91 26.97
C GLY A 225 14.20 14.33 26.25
N VAL A 226 14.16 14.49 24.93
CA VAL A 226 15.34 14.74 24.10
C VAL A 226 15.05 15.92 23.17
N SER A 227 15.89 16.94 23.21
CA SER A 227 15.80 18.13 22.35
C SER A 227 17.18 18.48 21.81
N GLY A 228 17.28 18.95 20.56
CA GLY A 228 18.56 19.31 19.95
C GLY A 228 18.96 18.37 18.83
N ILE A 229 20.26 18.15 18.64
CA ILE A 229 20.79 17.55 17.40
C ILE A 229 21.68 16.34 17.70
N ASN A 230 21.43 15.24 16.99
CA ASN A 230 22.33 14.08 16.92
C ASN A 230 22.62 13.45 18.29
N HIS A 231 21.57 13.16 19.06
CA HIS A 231 21.69 12.45 20.35
C HIS A 231 21.48 10.95 20.20
N VAL A 232 22.14 10.16 21.05
CA VAL A 232 21.82 8.74 21.26
C VAL A 232 21.40 8.57 22.72
N VAL A 233 20.11 8.34 22.95
CA VAL A 233 19.54 8.29 24.31
C VAL A 233 18.84 6.96 24.54
N SER A 234 19.16 6.30 25.65
CA SER A 234 18.55 5.06 26.10
C SER A 234 18.31 5.08 27.61
N GLY A 235 17.63 4.07 28.15
CA GLY A 235 17.31 4.01 29.58
C GLY A 235 16.01 4.76 29.92
N SER A 236 15.93 5.33 31.12
CA SER A 236 14.65 5.82 31.66
C SER A 236 14.72 7.21 32.29
N ASN A 237 13.73 8.07 32.03
CA ASN A 237 13.58 9.39 32.66
C ASN A 237 14.78 10.34 32.45
N ASN A 238 15.50 10.21 31.34
CA ASN A 238 16.62 11.11 31.02
C ASN A 238 16.11 12.37 30.29
N VAL A 239 16.66 13.54 30.63
CA VAL A 239 16.43 14.82 29.93
C VAL A 239 17.74 15.25 29.25
N VAL A 240 17.75 15.29 27.92
CA VAL A 240 18.95 15.53 27.13
C VAL A 240 18.74 16.72 26.19
N SER A 241 19.67 17.69 26.22
CA SER A 241 19.66 18.88 25.36
C SER A 241 21.04 19.25 24.84
N GLY A 242 21.10 19.90 23.67
CA GLY A 242 22.31 20.41 23.04
C GLY A 242 22.67 19.66 21.76
N SER A 243 23.89 19.13 21.64
CA SER A 243 24.30 18.41 20.43
C SER A 243 25.27 17.26 20.70
N ASN A 244 25.15 16.15 19.95
CA ASN A 244 26.11 15.03 19.98
C ASN A 244 26.29 14.36 21.35
N ASN A 245 25.24 14.28 22.17
CA ASN A 245 25.30 13.61 23.48
C ASN A 245 24.89 12.14 23.37
N VAL A 246 25.61 11.27 24.09
CA VAL A 246 25.29 9.85 24.28
C VAL A 246 24.92 9.62 25.74
N VAL A 247 23.67 9.28 26.00
CA VAL A 247 23.12 9.17 27.36
C VAL A 247 22.44 7.82 27.55
N SER A 248 22.78 7.13 28.63
CA SER A 248 22.14 5.87 29.04
C SER A 248 21.98 5.85 30.55
N GLY A 249 21.13 4.96 31.07
CA GLY A 249 20.85 4.88 32.50
C GLY A 249 19.56 5.59 32.90
N MET A 250 19.46 6.07 34.14
CA MET A 250 18.22 6.66 34.64
C MET A 250 18.38 8.03 35.28
N ASN A 251 17.36 8.88 35.11
CA ASN A 251 17.23 10.18 35.79
C ASN A 251 18.36 11.19 35.54
N HIS A 252 19.06 11.09 34.40
CA HIS A 252 20.12 12.04 34.05
C HIS A 252 19.54 13.32 33.45
N ILE A 253 20.09 14.47 33.81
CA ILE A 253 19.88 15.76 33.11
C ILE A 253 21.19 16.15 32.45
N VAL A 254 21.24 16.08 31.11
CA VAL A 254 22.45 16.31 30.32
C VAL A 254 22.23 17.47 29.37
N VAL A 255 22.94 18.57 29.61
CA VAL A 255 22.90 19.77 28.75
C VAL A 255 24.31 20.08 28.26
N GLY A 256 24.44 20.30 26.96
CA GLY A 256 25.69 20.72 26.34
C GLY A 256 26.04 19.89 25.11
N ASN A 257 27.33 19.87 24.76
CA ASN A 257 27.80 19.24 23.53
C ASN A 257 28.82 18.13 23.80
N ASN A 258 28.75 17.04 23.03
CA ASN A 258 29.70 15.93 23.04
C ASN A 258 29.86 15.26 24.43
N LYS A 259 28.75 15.14 25.18
CA LYS A 259 28.74 14.48 26.49
C LYS A 259 28.47 12.99 26.36
N VAL A 260 29.16 12.19 27.17
CA VAL A 260 28.87 10.76 27.34
C VAL A 260 28.52 10.55 28.81
N VAL A 261 27.29 10.11 29.08
CA VAL A 261 26.78 9.89 30.45
C VAL A 261 26.12 8.51 30.52
N SER A 262 26.53 7.70 31.49
CA SER A 262 26.02 6.35 31.71
C SER A 262 26.05 6.04 33.20
N GLY A 263 25.03 5.36 33.73
CA GLY A 263 24.99 4.93 35.13
C GLY A 263 23.58 4.83 35.68
N ALA A 264 23.44 4.21 36.86
CA ALA A 264 22.15 4.03 37.54
C ALA A 264 21.60 5.33 38.14
#